data_AF-X0ZJX4-F1
#
_entry.id   AF-X0ZJX4-F1
#
_cell.length_a   1.000
_cell.length_b   1.000
_cell.length_c   1.000
_cell.angle_alpha   90.00
_cell.angle_beta   90.00
_cell.angle_gamma   90.00
#
_symmetry.space_group_name_H-M   'P 1'
#
loop_
_entity.id
_entity.type
_entity.pdbx_description
1 polymer ?
#
loop_
_entity_poly.entity_id
_entity_poly.type
_entity_poly.pdbx_seq_one_letter_code
_entity_poly.pdbx_strand_id
1 'polypeptide(L)'
;MLWLRKSKKGFTLVELMVVVAIIGVLALLGLRLFLMQQIRAKNAICKANAATIHTIIQGNLADDTFTLASDAVNAVCQADGVTPLTDGDGLNSERPAGMLNPHLTAGTDLVVYSINTLHADSAAFVTNADGLAVATYQGAVIVGGSSTANKFYIVPLDNLGVTLGEVYVAQK
;
A
#
# COMPACT_ATOMS: atom_id res chain seq x y z
N MET A 1 14.19 45.07 53.65
CA MET A 1 13.90 44.17 52.50
C MET A 1 13.44 42.84 53.04
N LEU A 2 12.18 42.46 52.82
CA LEU A 2 11.64 41.19 53.31
C LEU A 2 11.87 40.12 52.22
N TRP A 3 12.67 39.09 52.52
CA TRP A 3 12.98 38.02 51.58
C TRP A 3 11.87 36.96 51.64
N LEU A 4 11.01 36.91 50.62
CA LEU A 4 9.95 35.90 50.51
C LEU A 4 10.59 34.55 50.13
N ARG A 5 10.83 33.69 51.12
CA ARG A 5 11.34 32.34 50.89
C ARG A 5 10.23 31.48 50.27
N LYS A 6 10.28 31.31 48.94
CA LYS A 6 9.36 30.49 48.15
C LYS A 6 9.53 29.02 48.55
N SER A 7 8.53 28.44 49.21
CA SER A 7 8.54 27.03 49.61
C SER A 7 8.50 26.15 48.35
N LYS A 8 9.60 25.48 48.03
CA LYS A 8 9.62 24.47 46.97
C LYS A 8 8.98 23.20 47.52
N LYS A 9 7.71 22.96 47.21
CA LYS A 9 7.09 21.64 47.38
C LYS A 9 7.76 20.68 46.39
N GLY A 10 8.61 19.79 46.91
CA GLY A 10 9.18 18.69 46.13
C GLY A 10 8.13 17.62 45.88
N PHE A 11 8.12 17.06 44.67
CA PHE A 11 7.26 15.94 44.30
C PHE A 11 7.65 14.70 45.11
N THR A 12 6.69 13.93 45.61
CA THR A 12 7.02 12.72 46.38
C THR A 12 7.43 11.60 45.43
N LEU A 13 8.39 10.77 45.85
CA LEU A 13 8.83 9.61 45.06
C LEU A 13 7.65 8.66 44.77
N VAL A 14 6.73 8.56 45.73
CA VAL A 14 5.51 7.75 45.63
C VAL A 14 4.55 8.28 44.56
N GLU A 15 4.31 9.59 44.48
CA GLU A 15 3.50 10.17 43.39
C GLU A 15 4.09 9.83 42.02
N LEU A 16 5.41 9.89 41.90
CA LEU A 16 6.06 9.58 40.63
C LEU A 16 5.96 8.09 40.28
N MET A 17 6.07 7.20 41.27
CA MET A 17 5.91 5.76 41.05
C MET A 17 4.50 5.39 40.58
N VAL A 18 3.46 5.97 41.19
CA VAL A 18 2.07 5.69 40.80
C VAL A 18 1.80 6.18 39.37
N VAL A 19 2.33 7.35 39.00
CA VAL A 19 2.17 7.88 37.64
C VAL A 19 2.83 6.96 36.60
N VAL A 20 4.05 6.50 36.85
CA VAL A 20 4.74 5.58 35.92
C VAL A 20 4.01 4.22 35.84
N ALA A 21 3.46 3.73 36.95
CA ALA A 21 2.65 2.50 36.96
C ALA A 21 1.39 2.63 36.08
N ILE A 22 0.67 3.75 36.18
CA ILE A 22 -0.53 4.00 35.37
C ILE A 22 -0.18 4.17 33.89
N ILE A 23 0.87 4.94 33.57
CA ILE A 23 1.34 5.12 32.18
C ILE A 23 1.76 3.77 31.58
N GLY A 24 2.38 2.88 32.35
CA GLY A 24 2.74 1.54 31.92
C GLY A 24 1.52 0.69 31.50
N VAL A 25 0.43 0.74 32.28
CA VAL A 25 -0.82 0.05 31.93
C VAL A 25 -1.47 0.64 30.68
N LEU A 26 -1.53 1.97 30.57
CA LEU A 26 -2.10 2.66 29.41
C LEU A 26 -1.30 2.38 28.13
N ALA A 27 0.04 2.35 28.23
CA ALA A 27 0.91 2.04 27.10
C ALA A 27 0.71 0.60 26.59
N LEU A 28 0.54 -0.38 27.50
CA LEU A 28 0.30 -1.78 27.13
C LEU A 28 -1.02 -1.97 26.37
N LEU A 29 -2.09 -1.31 26.81
CA LEU A 29 -3.38 -1.34 26.11
C LEU A 29 -3.33 -0.59 24.77
N GLY A 30 -2.67 0.58 24.76
CA GLY A 30 -2.50 1.40 23.56
C GLY A 30 -1.71 0.69 22.46
N LEU A 31 -0.65 -0.05 22.81
CA LEU A 31 0.18 -0.77 21.84
C LEU A 31 -0.61 -1.80 21.03
N ARG A 32 -1.48 -2.58 21.69
CA ARG A 32 -2.29 -3.60 20.99
C ARG A 32 -3.23 -2.99 19.96
N LEU A 33 -3.89 -1.89 20.31
CA LEU A 33 -4.77 -1.16 19.41
C LEU A 33 -4.00 -0.55 18.23
N PHE A 34 -2.84 0.04 18.51
CA PHE A 34 -2.01 0.69 17.51
C PHE A 34 -1.52 -0.27 16.41
N LEU A 35 -1.13 -1.50 16.77
CA LEU A 35 -0.70 -2.51 15.79
C LEU A 35 -1.81 -2.87 14.79
N MET A 36 -3.05 -3.01 15.26
CA MET A 36 -4.20 -3.31 14.39
C MET A 36 -4.56 -2.13 13.48
N GLN A 37 -4.40 -0.90 13.97
CA GLN A 37 -4.62 0.31 13.18
C GLN A 37 -3.58 0.45 12.07
N GLN A 38 -2.31 0.13 12.31
CA GLN A 38 -1.28 0.14 11.27
C GLN A 38 -1.60 -0.85 10.14
N ILE A 39 -2.00 -2.08 10.46
CA ILE A 39 -2.35 -3.08 9.45
C ILE A 39 -3.54 -2.58 8.60
N ARG A 40 -4.55 -2.00 9.25
CA ARG A 40 -5.71 -1.42 8.54
C ARG A 40 -5.30 -0.24 7.65
N ALA A 41 -4.41 0.63 8.12
CA ALA A 41 -3.90 1.76 7.32
C ALA A 41 -3.15 1.28 6.08
N LYS A 42 -2.26 0.28 6.23
CA LYS A 42 -1.55 -0.38 5.12
C LYS A 42 -2.53 -0.93 4.08
N ASN A 43 -3.53 -1.70 4.53
CA ASN A 43 -4.52 -2.29 3.63
C ASN A 43 -5.41 -1.22 2.96
N ALA A 44 -5.72 -0.13 3.66
CA ALA A 44 -6.49 0.99 3.11
C ALA A 44 -5.72 1.70 1.99
N ILE A 45 -4.41 1.92 2.16
CA ILE A 45 -3.55 2.52 1.12
C ILE A 45 -3.50 1.62 -0.13
N CYS A 46 -3.32 0.30 0.05
CA CYS A 46 -3.31 -0.64 -1.06
C CYS A 46 -4.64 -0.60 -1.86
N LYS A 47 -5.77 -0.58 -1.16
CA LYS A 47 -7.09 -0.44 -1.80
C LYS A 47 -7.28 0.92 -2.48
N ALA A 48 -6.81 2.00 -1.88
CA ALA A 48 -6.88 3.34 -2.47
C ALA A 48 -6.06 3.40 -3.76
N ASN A 49 -4.83 2.87 -3.75
CA ASN A 49 -3.98 2.78 -4.93
C ASN A 49 -4.64 1.96 -6.04
N ALA A 50 -5.26 0.82 -5.72
CA ALA A 50 -6.01 0.02 -6.68
C ALA A 50 -7.19 0.78 -7.30
N ALA A 51 -7.93 1.57 -6.51
CA ALA A 51 -9.02 2.40 -7.01
C ALA A 51 -8.52 3.53 -7.93
N THR A 52 -7.42 4.20 -7.58
CA THR A 52 -6.80 5.21 -8.44
C THR A 52 -6.39 4.62 -9.78
N ILE A 53 -5.70 3.49 -9.78
CA ILE A 53 -5.31 2.77 -11.00
C ILE A 53 -6.53 2.39 -11.83
N HIS A 54 -7.59 1.89 -11.18
CA HIS A 54 -8.84 1.54 -11.83
C HIS A 54 -9.44 2.73 -12.60
N THR A 55 -9.56 3.89 -11.95
CA THR A 55 -10.11 5.10 -12.59
C THR A 55 -9.26 5.60 -13.76
N ILE A 56 -7.93 5.52 -13.64
CA ILE A 56 -7.02 5.95 -14.70
C ILE A 56 -7.09 4.99 -15.88
N ILE A 57 -7.08 3.68 -15.65
CA ILE A 57 -7.21 2.68 -16.72
C ILE A 57 -8.56 2.85 -17.43
N GLN A 58 -9.66 3.08 -16.70
CA GLN A 58 -10.97 3.34 -17.30
C GLN A 58 -11.02 4.62 -18.13
N GLY A 59 -10.41 5.71 -17.65
CA GLY A 59 -10.29 6.94 -18.42
C GLY A 59 -9.53 6.74 -19.72
N ASN A 60 -8.36 6.09 -19.64
CA ASN A 60 -7.55 5.81 -20.83
C ASN A 60 -8.24 4.84 -21.82
N LEU A 61 -8.98 3.83 -21.34
CA LEU A 61 -9.79 2.94 -22.20
C LEU A 61 -10.93 3.68 -22.93
N ALA A 62 -11.40 4.80 -22.39
CA ALA A 62 -12.41 5.63 -23.04
C ALA A 62 -11.80 6.49 -24.16
N ASP A 63 -10.57 6.98 -23.96
CA ASP A 63 -9.89 7.90 -24.87
C ASP A 63 -9.07 7.17 -25.96
N ASP A 64 -8.31 6.13 -25.60
CA ASP A 64 -7.39 5.38 -26.47
C ASP A 64 -7.66 3.86 -26.48
N THR A 65 -7.27 3.17 -27.56
CA THR A 65 -7.32 1.69 -27.63
C THR A 65 -6.07 1.07 -27.04
N PHE A 66 -6.18 0.64 -25.79
CA PHE A 66 -5.11 -0.05 -25.11
C PHE A 66 -5.06 -1.54 -25.44
N THR A 67 -3.92 -2.04 -25.90
CA THR A 67 -3.77 -3.45 -26.33
C THR A 67 -3.28 -4.40 -25.24
N LEU A 68 -2.54 -3.93 -24.22
CA LEU A 68 -1.92 -4.79 -23.18
C LEU A 68 -1.98 -4.17 -21.76
N ALA A 69 -1.89 -5.01 -20.71
CA ALA A 69 -1.97 -4.55 -19.31
C ALA A 69 -0.82 -3.62 -18.89
N SER A 70 0.37 -3.85 -19.45
CA SER A 70 1.63 -3.17 -19.17
C SER A 70 1.59 -1.70 -19.48
N ASP A 71 1.15 -1.37 -20.68
CA ASP A 71 1.16 0.00 -21.11
C ASP A 71 0.02 0.78 -20.37
N ALA A 72 -1.04 0.07 -19.91
CA ALA A 72 -2.06 0.45 -18.92
C ALA A 72 -1.49 1.15 -17.70
N VAL A 73 -0.58 0.42 -17.06
CA VAL A 73 0.10 0.81 -15.84
C VAL A 73 1.20 1.84 -16.12
N ASN A 74 1.88 1.75 -17.26
CA ASN A 74 2.91 2.71 -17.63
C ASN A 74 2.33 4.09 -17.98
N ALA A 75 1.08 4.17 -18.47
CA ALA A 75 0.39 5.44 -18.67
C ALA A 75 0.13 6.17 -17.35
N VAL A 76 -0.17 5.43 -16.27
CA VAL A 76 -0.37 6.00 -14.91
C VAL A 76 0.89 6.73 -14.43
N CYS A 77 2.07 6.16 -14.66
CA CYS A 77 3.34 6.75 -14.22
C CYS A 77 3.85 7.88 -15.13
N GLN A 78 3.61 7.76 -16.44
CA GLN A 78 4.03 8.78 -17.39
C GLN A 78 3.25 10.10 -17.24
N ALA A 79 1.96 10.04 -16.86
CA ALA A 79 1.16 11.24 -16.60
C ALA A 79 1.74 12.13 -15.48
N ASP A 80 2.43 11.54 -14.52
CA ASP A 80 3.03 12.24 -13.37
C ASP A 80 4.56 12.37 -13.46
N GLY A 81 5.16 12.09 -14.63
CA GLY A 81 6.59 12.28 -14.89
C GLY A 81 7.51 11.28 -14.18
N VAL A 82 6.98 10.12 -13.81
CA VAL A 82 7.69 9.06 -13.07
C VAL A 82 8.09 7.91 -14.01
N THR A 83 9.15 7.17 -13.68
CA THR A 83 9.60 6.00 -14.44
C THR A 83 8.49 4.94 -14.58
N PRO A 84 8.40 4.23 -15.72
CA PRO A 84 7.46 3.12 -15.91
C PRO A 84 7.63 2.03 -14.84
N LEU A 85 6.52 1.47 -14.35
CA LEU A 85 6.53 0.44 -13.28
C LEU A 85 6.92 -0.95 -13.78
N THR A 86 7.12 -1.11 -15.09
CA THR A 86 7.46 -2.40 -15.71
C THR A 86 8.88 -2.89 -15.40
N ASP A 87 9.78 -2.00 -14.96
CA ASP A 87 11.20 -2.31 -14.76
C ASP A 87 11.80 -1.71 -13.46
N GLY A 88 10.95 -1.14 -12.60
CA GLY A 88 11.34 -0.53 -11.34
C GLY A 88 11.47 -1.56 -10.19
N ASP A 89 12.29 -1.24 -9.20
CA ASP A 89 12.41 -2.06 -7.98
C ASP A 89 11.19 -1.94 -7.06
N GLY A 90 10.23 -1.08 -7.39
CA GLY A 90 8.98 -0.92 -6.66
C GLY A 90 9.07 0.05 -5.49
N LEU A 91 10.19 0.77 -5.35
CA LEU A 91 10.38 1.79 -4.34
C LEU A 91 9.37 2.94 -4.50
N ASN A 92 9.10 3.63 -3.39
CA ASN A 92 8.32 4.87 -3.39
C ASN A 92 8.86 5.93 -4.37
N SER A 93 10.18 5.97 -4.60
CA SER A 93 10.81 6.93 -5.50
C SER A 93 10.39 6.78 -6.97
N GLU A 94 9.86 5.63 -7.35
CA GLU A 94 9.43 5.29 -8.72
C GLU A 94 7.89 5.36 -8.86
N ARG A 95 7.19 5.97 -7.90
CA ARG A 95 5.72 6.07 -7.89
C ARG A 95 5.22 7.50 -8.03
N PRO A 96 4.09 7.71 -8.72
CA PRO A 96 3.35 8.96 -8.68
C PRO A 96 3.09 9.44 -7.24
N ALA A 97 3.18 10.74 -7.00
CA ALA A 97 3.09 11.32 -5.65
C ALA A 97 1.79 10.93 -4.92
N GLY A 98 0.69 10.77 -5.66
CA GLY A 98 -0.61 10.35 -5.11
C GLY A 98 -0.73 8.87 -4.74
N MET A 99 0.25 8.04 -5.11
CA MET A 99 0.21 6.58 -4.93
C MET A 99 1.33 6.06 -4.02
N LEU A 100 2.09 6.96 -3.40
CA LEU A 100 3.13 6.64 -2.42
C LEU A 100 2.55 5.89 -1.22
N ASN A 101 3.25 4.86 -0.75
CA ASN A 101 2.88 4.15 0.46
C ASN A 101 3.92 4.47 1.57
N PRO A 102 3.58 5.32 2.55
CA PRO A 102 4.51 5.73 3.62
C PRO A 102 4.87 4.59 4.59
N HIS A 103 4.36 3.37 4.38
CA HIS A 103 4.58 2.22 5.25
C HIS A 103 5.49 1.15 4.64
N LEU A 104 5.96 1.36 3.40
CA LEU A 104 7.02 0.53 2.81
C LEU A 104 8.33 0.90 3.47
N THR A 105 9.02 -0.11 4.02
CA THR A 105 10.28 0.11 4.75
C THR A 105 11.46 -0.59 4.07
N ALA A 106 11.20 -1.48 3.11
CA ALA A 106 12.20 -2.17 2.31
C ALA A 106 11.93 -1.96 0.81
N GLY A 107 12.99 -1.89 -0.01
CA GLY A 107 12.92 -1.81 -1.48
C GLY A 107 12.45 -3.09 -2.18
N THR A 108 11.73 -3.92 -1.45
CA THR A 108 11.16 -5.19 -1.90
C THR A 108 9.64 -5.16 -1.82
N ASP A 109 9.05 -4.20 -1.08
CA ASP A 109 7.59 -4.08 -1.04
C ASP A 109 7.11 -3.49 -2.38
N LEU A 110 6.90 -4.34 -3.39
CA LEU A 110 6.51 -3.94 -4.73
C LEU A 110 5.08 -3.39 -4.71
N VAL A 111 4.84 -2.11 -5.03
CA VAL A 111 3.50 -1.52 -4.81
C VAL A 111 2.62 -1.43 -6.05
N VAL A 112 3.14 -1.53 -7.28
CA VAL A 112 2.30 -1.79 -8.46
C VAL A 112 3.09 -2.60 -9.50
N TYR A 113 2.54 -3.73 -9.95
CA TYR A 113 3.14 -4.54 -11.01
C TYR A 113 2.13 -4.79 -12.12
N SER A 114 2.52 -4.52 -13.37
CA SER A 114 1.79 -4.99 -14.54
C SER A 114 2.38 -6.29 -15.04
N ILE A 115 1.57 -7.33 -15.15
CA ILE A 115 2.01 -8.58 -15.75
C ILE A 115 1.98 -8.44 -17.27
N ASN A 116 3.11 -8.73 -17.93
CA ASN A 116 3.23 -8.68 -19.40
C ASN A 116 2.56 -9.89 -20.08
N THR A 117 2.26 -10.96 -19.34
CA THR A 117 1.54 -12.14 -19.81
C THR A 117 0.04 -12.11 -19.48
N LEU A 118 -0.78 -12.52 -20.45
CA LEU A 118 -2.23 -12.69 -20.30
C LEU A 118 -2.52 -14.08 -19.71
N HIS A 119 -3.33 -14.16 -18.64
CA HIS A 119 -3.66 -15.44 -17.99
C HIS A 119 -5.07 -15.96 -18.35
N ALA A 120 -5.26 -17.28 -18.31
CA ALA A 120 -6.57 -17.88 -18.61
C ALA A 120 -7.63 -17.64 -17.51
N ASP A 121 -7.19 -17.39 -16.26
CA ASP A 121 -8.05 -17.24 -15.08
C ASP A 121 -7.46 -16.20 -14.09
N SER A 122 -8.31 -15.51 -13.32
CA SER A 122 -7.88 -14.50 -12.33
C SER A 122 -7.17 -15.11 -11.12
N ALA A 123 -7.41 -16.39 -10.78
CA ALA A 123 -6.62 -17.07 -9.75
C ALA A 123 -5.17 -17.34 -10.20
N ALA A 124 -4.93 -17.52 -11.51
CA ALA A 124 -3.60 -17.70 -12.07
C ALA A 124 -2.78 -16.40 -12.04
N PHE A 125 -3.45 -15.26 -12.10
CA PHE A 125 -2.86 -13.92 -12.02
C PHE A 125 -2.22 -13.63 -10.65
N VAL A 126 -2.82 -14.10 -9.56
CA VAL A 126 -2.26 -13.97 -8.20
C VAL A 126 -1.09 -14.92 -7.97
N THR A 127 -1.00 -16.02 -8.74
CA THR A 127 -0.02 -17.09 -8.53
C THR A 127 1.18 -17.05 -9.48
N ASN A 128 1.10 -16.34 -10.62
CA ASN A 128 2.15 -16.29 -11.63
C ASN A 128 2.40 -14.86 -12.16
N ALA A 129 2.90 -13.95 -11.33
CA ALA A 129 3.58 -12.77 -11.83
C ALA A 129 4.98 -13.18 -12.35
N ASP A 130 5.13 -13.22 -13.67
CA ASP A 130 6.31 -13.60 -14.44
C ASP A 130 7.66 -13.48 -13.69
N GLY A 131 8.22 -14.63 -13.27
CA GLY A 131 9.64 -14.76 -12.90
C GLY A 131 10.12 -13.98 -11.67
N LEU A 132 9.27 -13.23 -10.98
CA LEU A 132 9.64 -12.50 -9.76
C LEU A 132 9.44 -13.41 -8.55
N ALA A 133 10.50 -13.65 -7.77
CA ALA A 133 10.45 -14.59 -6.65
C ALA A 133 9.34 -14.23 -5.65
N VAL A 134 8.49 -15.22 -5.39
CA VAL A 134 7.17 -15.20 -4.75
C VAL A 134 7.13 -14.68 -3.29
N ALA A 135 8.25 -14.25 -2.73
CA ALA A 135 8.35 -13.81 -1.33
C ALA A 135 7.99 -12.32 -1.09
N THR A 136 7.61 -11.58 -2.13
CA THR A 136 7.79 -10.12 -2.17
C THR A 136 6.56 -9.29 -2.55
N TYR A 137 5.35 -9.85 -2.42
CA TYR A 137 4.11 -9.19 -2.82
C TYR A 137 3.39 -8.46 -1.67
N GLN A 138 4.12 -8.13 -0.61
CA GLN A 138 3.54 -7.52 0.59
C GLN A 138 3.05 -6.09 0.28
N GLY A 139 1.74 -5.86 0.38
CA GLY A 139 1.15 -4.54 0.15
C GLY A 139 1.06 -4.12 -1.32
N ALA A 140 1.25 -5.06 -2.26
CA ALA A 140 1.28 -4.81 -3.69
C ALA A 140 -0.11 -4.60 -4.31
N VAL A 141 -0.19 -3.84 -5.39
CA VAL A 141 -1.35 -3.84 -6.29
C VAL A 141 -0.94 -4.44 -7.63
N ILE A 142 -1.51 -5.59 -7.98
CA ILE A 142 -1.18 -6.23 -9.25
C ILE A 142 -2.25 -5.82 -10.29
N VAL A 143 -1.81 -5.53 -11.52
CA VAL A 143 -2.68 -5.31 -12.69
C VAL A 143 -2.36 -6.32 -13.79
N GLY A 144 -3.37 -6.94 -14.40
CA GLY A 144 -3.17 -7.86 -15.52
C GLY A 144 -4.45 -8.18 -16.27
N GLY A 145 -4.29 -8.86 -17.41
CA GLY A 145 -5.39 -9.20 -18.31
C GLY A 145 -5.62 -10.70 -18.45
N SER A 146 -6.85 -11.08 -18.78
CA SER A 146 -7.20 -12.45 -19.17
C SER A 146 -7.52 -12.57 -20.64
N SER A 147 -6.81 -13.47 -21.32
CA SER A 147 -7.00 -13.78 -22.75
C SER A 147 -8.29 -14.55 -23.05
N THR A 148 -8.82 -15.28 -22.07
CA THR A 148 -10.04 -16.10 -22.25
C THR A 148 -11.30 -15.27 -22.05
N ALA A 149 -11.25 -14.31 -21.14
CA ALA A 149 -12.42 -13.50 -20.80
C ALA A 149 -12.42 -12.11 -21.47
N ASN A 150 -11.30 -11.67 -22.07
CA ASN A 150 -11.07 -10.28 -22.50
C ASN A 150 -11.39 -9.30 -21.34
N LYS A 151 -10.70 -9.53 -20.21
CA LYS A 151 -10.95 -8.84 -18.94
C LYS A 151 -9.66 -8.33 -18.34
N PHE A 152 -9.67 -7.10 -17.82
CA PHE A 152 -8.61 -6.59 -16.96
C PHE A 152 -8.99 -6.75 -15.48
N TYR A 153 -8.03 -7.15 -14.68
CA TYR A 153 -8.17 -7.37 -13.24
C TYR A 153 -7.16 -6.52 -12.49
N ILE A 154 -7.61 -5.95 -11.37
CA ILE A 154 -6.76 -5.26 -10.40
C ILE A 154 -6.94 -5.97 -9.07
N VAL A 155 -5.84 -6.41 -8.48
CA VAL A 155 -5.85 -7.17 -7.22
C VAL A 155 -4.90 -6.51 -6.21
N PRO A 156 -5.44 -5.77 -5.23
CA PRO A 156 -4.67 -5.37 -4.04
C PRO A 156 -4.36 -6.57 -3.15
N LEU A 157 -3.14 -6.59 -2.61
CA LEU A 157 -2.62 -7.60 -1.68
C LEU A 157 -2.28 -6.95 -0.33
N ASP A 158 -2.50 -7.67 0.76
CA ASP A 158 -2.09 -7.23 2.09
C ASP A 158 -0.59 -7.47 2.34
N ASN A 159 -0.11 -7.11 3.52
CA ASN A 159 1.29 -7.27 3.91
C ASN A 159 1.72 -8.75 4.09
N LEU A 160 0.83 -9.71 3.87
CA LEU A 160 1.10 -11.15 3.86
C LEU A 160 0.90 -11.76 2.47
N GLY A 161 0.62 -10.94 1.45
CA GLY A 161 0.34 -11.40 0.08
C GLY A 161 -1.05 -12.01 -0.07
N VAL A 162 -1.98 -11.75 0.86
CA VAL A 162 -3.38 -12.20 0.78
C VAL A 162 -4.20 -11.17 0.01
N THR A 163 -5.08 -11.63 -0.87
CA THR A 163 -5.95 -10.77 -1.67
C THR A 163 -6.92 -9.97 -0.80
N LEU A 164 -6.99 -8.66 -1.06
CA LEU A 164 -7.89 -7.73 -0.38
C LEU A 164 -9.20 -7.49 -1.16
N GLY A 165 -9.45 -8.33 -2.17
CA GLY A 165 -10.53 -8.24 -3.15
C GLY A 165 -9.98 -8.10 -4.57
N GLU A 166 -10.79 -8.43 -5.57
CA GLU A 166 -10.47 -8.23 -6.98
C GLU A 166 -11.42 -7.18 -7.57
N VAL A 167 -10.90 -6.29 -8.39
CA VAL A 167 -11.70 -5.29 -9.11
C VAL A 167 -11.59 -5.56 -10.60
N TYR A 168 -12.74 -5.73 -11.24
CA TYR A 168 -12.85 -5.89 -12.68
C TYR A 168 -12.84 -4.54 -13.40
N VAL A 169 -12.04 -4.45 -14.45
CA VAL A 169 -12.06 -3.35 -15.42
C VAL A 169 -12.61 -3.90 -16.74
N ALA A 170 -13.74 -3.37 -17.17
CA ALA A 170 -14.34 -3.71 -18.45
C ALA A 170 -13.43 -3.27 -19.61
N GLN A 171 -13.22 -4.16 -20.58
CA GLN A 171 -12.64 -3.80 -21.86
C GLN A 171 -13.73 -3.38 -22.84
N LYS A 172 -13.38 -2.49 -23.77
CA LYS A 172 -14.24 -2.04 -24.86
C LYS A 172 -14.45 -3.13 -25.92
#